data_AF-A0A8H7S9D7-F1
#
_entry.id   AF-A0A8H7S9D7-F1
#
_cell.length_a   1.000
_cell.length_b   1.000
_cell.length_c   1.000
_cell.angle_alpha   90.00
_cell.angle_beta   90.00
_cell.angle_gamma   90.00
#
_symmetry.space_group_name_H-M   'P 1'
#
loop_
_entity.id
_entity.type
_entity.pdbx_description
1 polymer ?
#
loop_
_entity_poly.entity_id
_entity_poly.type
_entity_poly.pdbx_seq_one_letter_code
_entity_poly.pdbx_strand_id
1 'polypeptide(L)'
;MKLSTAVSLFCASFVVLADAAAIPPRYAEDSGLATLPTVDLTGADGASHQITRDAGSSEDSEGSSGSSEDSGSDGSGSSSGDDSGSNSTSPSTGSGSAGTDGKTYSGTGTWFIPSTEGGSAGACGGDNEDDAQIVALNAEQYGDTDSESAWCGKKVEITSNGKTATATITDACPDCVTGDLDLTQAVFKQLNSDLDTGEIDITWKVVS
;
A
#
# COMPACT_ATOMS: atom_id res chain seq x y z
N MET A 1 -74.02 -4.47 22.47
CA MET A 1 -74.00 -4.88 23.90
C MET A 1 -73.66 -6.36 23.98
N LYS A 2 -72.53 -6.74 24.60
CA LYS A 2 -72.29 -8.07 25.19
C LYS A 2 -71.03 -8.01 26.07
N LEU A 3 -71.08 -8.67 27.22
CA LEU A 3 -69.99 -8.79 28.20
C LEU A 3 -68.92 -9.75 27.63
N SER A 4 -67.62 -9.48 27.76
CA SER A 4 -66.80 -9.43 28.98
C SER A 4 -66.58 -10.79 29.63
N THR A 5 -65.34 -11.28 29.54
CA THR A 5 -64.62 -12.04 30.57
C THR A 5 -63.13 -11.90 30.27
N ALA A 6 -62.35 -11.45 31.24
CA ALA A 6 -60.90 -11.50 31.19
C ALA A 6 -60.41 -12.61 32.12
N VAL A 7 -59.38 -13.34 31.72
CA VAL A 7 -58.60 -14.21 32.61
C VAL A 7 -57.17 -13.67 32.62
N SER A 8 -56.77 -13.13 33.77
CA SER A 8 -55.38 -12.79 34.05
C SER A 8 -54.66 -14.04 34.50
N LEU A 9 -53.43 -14.26 34.01
CA LEU A 9 -52.47 -15.08 34.72
C LEU A 9 -51.09 -14.41 34.67
N PHE A 10 -50.46 -14.31 35.83
CA PHE A 10 -49.18 -13.64 36.05
C PHE A 10 -48.01 -14.63 36.01
N CYS A 11 -46.80 -14.06 36.01
CA CYS A 11 -45.51 -14.72 36.15
C CYS A 11 -45.01 -15.50 34.90
N ALA A 12 -43.69 -15.57 34.65
CA ALA A 12 -42.56 -15.05 35.42
C ALA A 12 -41.57 -14.27 34.53
N SER A 13 -40.94 -13.25 35.09
CA SER A 13 -39.79 -12.59 34.48
C SER A 13 -38.58 -13.53 34.52
N PHE A 14 -38.08 -13.96 33.36
CA PHE A 14 -36.73 -14.52 33.27
C PHE A 14 -35.77 -13.43 32.81
N VAL A 15 -35.07 -12.84 33.77
CA VAL A 15 -33.89 -12.02 33.52
C VAL A 15 -32.80 -12.98 33.04
N VAL A 16 -32.39 -12.86 31.77
CA VAL A 16 -31.13 -13.46 31.32
C VAL A 16 -30.01 -12.63 31.94
N LEU A 17 -29.34 -13.19 32.93
CA LEU A 17 -28.18 -12.58 33.56
C LEU A 17 -27.05 -12.46 32.52
N ALA A 18 -26.36 -11.33 32.52
CA ALA A 18 -25.05 -11.26 31.88
C ALA A 18 -24.06 -12.07 32.73
N ASP A 19 -23.43 -13.08 32.14
CA ASP A 19 -22.30 -13.78 32.75
C ASP A 19 -21.00 -13.20 32.19
N ALA A 20 -20.12 -12.74 33.08
CA ALA A 20 -18.97 -11.92 32.74
C ALA A 20 -17.76 -12.32 33.59
N ALA A 21 -17.02 -13.34 33.15
CA ALA A 21 -15.75 -13.73 33.77
C ALA A 21 -14.77 -14.41 32.81
N ALA A 22 -13.49 -14.11 33.02
CA ALA A 22 -12.32 -14.98 32.75
C ALA A 22 -12.07 -15.48 31.31
N ILE A 23 -11.48 -14.61 30.47
CA ILE A 23 -10.50 -15.08 29.46
C ILE A 23 -9.18 -15.47 30.20
N PRO A 24 -8.54 -16.61 29.86
CA PRO A 24 -7.35 -17.15 30.55
C PRO A 24 -6.08 -16.28 30.46
N PRO A 25 -5.00 -16.59 31.22
CA PRO A 25 -3.98 -15.60 31.56
C PRO A 25 -2.92 -15.35 30.48
N ARG A 26 -2.44 -14.09 30.50
CA ARG A 26 -1.11 -13.61 30.09
C ARG A 26 -0.07 -14.72 29.96
N TYR A 27 0.51 -14.83 28.75
CA TYR A 27 1.66 -15.68 28.48
C TYR A 27 2.87 -15.18 29.29
N ALA A 28 3.67 -16.11 29.82
CA ALA A 28 4.76 -15.78 30.74
C ALA A 28 6.03 -15.33 30.00
N GLU A 29 6.87 -14.57 30.69
CA GLU A 29 8.13 -14.03 30.19
C GLU A 29 9.18 -15.14 30.03
N ASP A 30 9.80 -15.27 28.85
CA ASP A 30 10.89 -16.22 28.63
C ASP A 30 12.18 -15.70 29.29
N SER A 31 12.45 -16.20 30.50
CA SER A 31 13.64 -15.85 31.27
C SER A 31 14.86 -16.66 30.84
N GLY A 32 15.28 -16.50 29.58
CA GLY A 32 16.49 -17.10 29.03
C GLY A 32 17.76 -16.54 29.69
N LEU A 33 18.39 -17.31 30.59
CA LEU A 33 19.67 -16.92 31.19
C LEU A 33 20.81 -16.94 30.15
N ALA A 34 21.25 -15.76 29.73
CA ALA A 34 22.52 -15.56 29.01
C ALA A 34 23.50 -14.77 29.89
N THR A 35 24.49 -15.47 30.46
CA THR A 35 25.50 -14.87 31.35
C THR A 35 26.41 -13.90 30.59
N LEU A 36 26.30 -12.60 30.87
CA LEU A 36 27.23 -11.59 30.35
C LEU A 36 28.59 -11.69 31.08
N PRO A 37 29.71 -11.85 30.38
CA PRO A 37 31.04 -11.69 30.99
C PRO A 37 31.33 -10.21 31.23
N THR A 38 31.60 -9.82 32.46
CA THR A 38 32.08 -8.48 32.80
C THR A 38 33.51 -8.29 32.30
N VAL A 39 33.69 -7.49 31.25
CA VAL A 39 35.01 -7.01 30.82
C VAL A 39 35.32 -5.68 31.49
N ASP A 40 36.47 -5.61 32.16
CA ASP A 40 36.97 -4.42 32.84
C ASP A 40 37.49 -3.40 31.80
N LEU A 41 37.19 -2.11 31.98
CA LEU A 41 37.65 -1.02 31.11
C LEU A 41 38.58 -0.04 31.86
N THR A 42 39.68 -0.58 32.38
CA THR A 42 40.79 0.22 32.90
C THR A 42 41.79 0.65 31.82
N GLY A 43 41.56 1.85 31.28
CA GLY A 43 42.65 2.81 31.02
C GLY A 43 43.57 2.64 29.79
N ALA A 44 43.38 3.59 28.87
CA ALA A 44 44.45 4.45 28.34
C ALA A 44 45.29 4.00 27.12
N ASP A 45 46.18 4.95 26.75
CA ASP A 45 47.08 5.16 25.62
C ASP A 45 47.10 4.22 24.38
N GLY A 46 47.20 4.85 23.21
CA GLY A 46 47.35 4.19 21.92
C GLY A 46 48.75 4.29 21.33
N ALA A 47 49.09 3.35 20.45
CA ALA A 47 50.27 3.40 19.60
C ALA A 47 49.95 2.85 18.21
N SER A 48 50.54 3.45 17.17
CA SER A 48 50.45 2.93 15.80
C SER A 48 51.18 1.58 15.68
N HIS A 49 50.62 0.65 14.91
CA HIS A 49 51.46 -0.26 14.14
C HIS A 49 50.93 -0.51 12.73
N GLN A 50 51.84 -0.98 11.88
CA GLN A 50 51.71 -0.97 10.43
C GLN A 50 51.72 -2.37 9.82
N ILE A 51 51.08 -2.47 8.64
CA ILE A 51 51.48 -3.23 7.44
C ILE A 51 52.19 -4.58 7.68
N THR A 52 51.61 -5.70 7.21
CA THR A 52 52.20 -6.59 6.16
C THR A 52 51.49 -7.96 6.06
N ARG A 53 51.31 -8.45 4.82
CA ARG A 53 51.61 -9.84 4.33
C ARG A 53 50.81 -11.04 4.90
N ASP A 54 50.64 -12.17 4.20
CA ASP A 54 50.86 -12.54 2.77
C ASP A 54 49.90 -13.71 2.37
N ALA A 55 50.16 -14.41 1.25
CA ALA A 55 49.27 -15.36 0.59
C ALA A 55 49.18 -16.78 1.20
N GLY A 56 48.17 -17.52 0.73
CA GLY A 56 47.85 -18.94 0.97
C GLY A 56 46.35 -19.14 0.68
N SER A 57 45.88 -19.82 -0.38
CA SER A 57 46.24 -21.13 -0.96
C SER A 57 45.95 -22.28 0.01
N SER A 58 45.20 -23.33 -0.33
CA SER A 58 44.72 -23.81 -1.65
C SER A 58 43.40 -24.60 -1.55
N GLU A 59 42.81 -25.01 -2.69
CA GLU A 59 42.14 -26.31 -2.95
C GLU A 59 40.88 -26.70 -2.10
N ASP A 60 39.81 -27.35 -2.61
CA ASP A 60 39.51 -27.82 -3.98
C ASP A 60 37.98 -27.99 -4.23
N SER A 61 37.68 -28.26 -5.51
CA SER A 61 36.48 -28.69 -6.25
C SER A 61 35.51 -29.71 -5.59
N GLU A 62 34.29 -30.05 -6.07
CA GLU A 62 33.62 -29.99 -7.40
C GLU A 62 32.08 -29.76 -7.29
N GLY A 63 31.38 -29.45 -8.40
CA GLY A 63 29.89 -29.49 -8.46
C GLY A 63 29.25 -29.03 -9.79
N SER A 64 28.76 -29.97 -10.60
CA SER A 64 28.03 -29.80 -11.89
C SER A 64 26.91 -28.74 -11.88
N SER A 65 26.64 -27.89 -12.88
CA SER A 65 26.80 -27.85 -14.36
C SER A 65 25.51 -28.14 -15.19
N GLY A 66 25.15 -27.17 -16.05
CA GLY A 66 24.12 -27.25 -17.10
C GLY A 66 22.73 -26.69 -16.74
N SER A 67 21.92 -26.17 -17.69
CA SER A 67 22.20 -25.77 -19.08
C SER A 67 20.95 -25.18 -19.77
N SER A 68 21.02 -23.95 -20.30
CA SER A 68 20.13 -23.48 -21.40
C SER A 68 20.54 -22.09 -21.92
N GLU A 69 21.05 -22.02 -23.14
CA GLU A 69 21.14 -20.81 -23.97
C GLU A 69 20.65 -21.14 -25.39
N ASP A 70 20.42 -20.09 -26.19
CA ASP A 70 19.95 -20.06 -27.58
C ASP A 70 18.43 -20.08 -27.85
N SER A 71 17.97 -19.01 -28.50
CA SER A 71 16.69 -18.84 -29.20
C SER A 71 16.71 -17.52 -29.97
N GLY A 72 17.43 -17.47 -31.09
CA GLY A 72 17.50 -16.28 -31.95
C GLY A 72 16.33 -16.15 -32.93
N SER A 73 16.15 -14.95 -33.52
CA SER A 73 15.44 -14.74 -34.80
C SER A 73 15.66 -13.30 -35.33
N ASP A 74 16.70 -13.11 -36.14
CA ASP A 74 16.84 -11.89 -36.96
C ASP A 74 15.85 -11.92 -38.14
N GLY A 75 15.08 -10.85 -38.31
CA GLY A 75 14.15 -10.67 -39.43
C GLY A 75 14.29 -9.30 -40.08
N SER A 76 14.60 -9.23 -41.37
CA SER A 76 14.71 -7.96 -42.11
C SER A 76 14.53 -8.11 -43.63
N GLY A 77 13.72 -7.20 -44.20
CA GLY A 77 13.36 -7.08 -45.63
C GLY A 77 12.02 -6.34 -45.75
N SER A 78 11.96 -5.05 -46.10
CA SER A 78 12.05 -4.47 -47.48
C SER A 78 10.91 -4.91 -48.42
N SER A 79 10.25 -4.07 -49.24
CA SER A 79 10.16 -2.60 -49.43
C SER A 79 9.02 -2.33 -50.47
N SER A 80 8.54 -1.15 -50.89
CA SER A 80 8.81 0.28 -50.61
C SER A 80 7.63 1.16 -51.15
N GLY A 81 7.69 2.49 -50.99
CA GLY A 81 6.85 3.50 -51.69
C GLY A 81 5.71 4.12 -50.86
N ASP A 82 5.25 5.36 -51.09
CA ASP A 82 5.70 6.40 -52.04
C ASP A 82 5.37 7.85 -51.56
N ASP A 83 5.85 8.85 -52.30
CA ASP A 83 5.88 10.29 -51.99
C ASP A 83 4.50 11.00 -51.89
N SER A 84 4.34 11.90 -50.92
CA SER A 84 3.63 13.19 -51.09
C SER A 84 3.96 14.17 -49.96
N GLY A 85 4.76 15.20 -50.27
CA GLY A 85 5.18 16.21 -49.29
C GLY A 85 4.08 17.17 -48.80
N SER A 86 4.26 17.71 -47.59
CA SER A 86 3.56 18.91 -47.10
C SER A 86 4.43 19.67 -46.10
N ASN A 87 5.10 20.73 -46.56
CA ASN A 87 5.89 21.62 -45.72
C ASN A 87 4.96 22.54 -44.89
N SER A 88 4.49 22.03 -43.76
CA SER A 88 3.72 22.79 -42.77
C SER A 88 4.53 22.93 -41.49
N THR A 89 5.17 24.09 -41.30
CA THR A 89 5.92 24.43 -40.09
C THR A 89 4.97 24.59 -38.90
N SER A 90 4.67 23.48 -38.22
CA SER A 90 3.89 23.48 -36.98
C SER A 90 4.84 23.69 -35.78
N PRO A 91 4.50 24.54 -34.80
CA PRO A 91 5.40 24.84 -33.69
C PRO A 91 5.62 23.62 -32.79
N SER A 92 6.73 23.64 -32.06
CA SER A 92 7.04 22.72 -30.96
C SER A 92 5.86 22.69 -29.98
N THR A 93 5.02 21.67 -30.10
CA THR A 93 3.88 21.46 -29.21
C THR A 93 4.48 20.97 -27.90
N GLY A 94 4.59 21.88 -26.93
CA GLY A 94 5.18 21.57 -25.63
C GLY A 94 4.43 20.43 -24.94
N SER A 95 5.10 19.73 -24.03
CA SER A 95 4.52 18.60 -23.30
C SER A 95 3.24 19.03 -22.59
N GLY A 96 2.11 18.73 -23.22
CA GLY A 96 0.79 19.03 -22.69
C GLY A 96 0.49 18.02 -21.61
N SER A 97 0.73 18.38 -20.35
CA SER A 97 0.18 17.65 -19.21
C SER A 97 -1.33 17.50 -19.44
N ALA A 98 -1.77 16.28 -19.68
CA ALA A 98 -3.17 15.99 -19.98
C ALA A 98 -3.96 16.14 -18.68
N GLY A 99 -4.43 17.37 -18.42
CA GLY A 99 -5.05 17.77 -17.17
C GLY A 99 -6.14 16.80 -16.73
N THR A 100 -5.86 16.08 -15.65
CA THR A 100 -6.85 15.30 -14.88
C THR A 100 -7.86 16.20 -14.16
N ASP A 101 -7.57 17.50 -14.15
CA ASP A 101 -8.22 18.55 -13.38
C ASP A 101 -9.66 18.74 -13.86
N GLY A 102 -10.62 18.41 -12.98
CA GLY A 102 -12.04 18.50 -13.29
C GLY A 102 -12.68 17.23 -13.88
N LYS A 103 -11.93 16.13 -14.11
CA LYS A 103 -12.56 14.81 -14.31
C LYS A 103 -12.91 14.21 -12.95
N THR A 104 -14.19 13.92 -12.76
CA THR A 104 -14.69 13.12 -11.64
C THR A 104 -14.67 11.63 -11.99
N TYR A 105 -14.32 10.82 -11.00
CA TYR A 105 -14.29 9.37 -10.98
C TYR A 105 -15.33 8.86 -9.97
N SER A 106 -15.70 7.59 -10.08
CA SER A 106 -16.63 6.93 -9.16
C SER A 106 -16.27 5.45 -9.08
N GLY A 107 -16.37 4.88 -7.89
CA GLY A 107 -15.96 3.52 -7.54
C GLY A 107 -16.22 3.30 -6.05
N THR A 108 -15.56 2.32 -5.44
CA THR A 108 -15.58 2.12 -3.99
C THR A 108 -14.30 2.64 -3.33
N GLY A 109 -14.38 2.84 -2.01
CA GLY A 109 -13.24 3.09 -1.15
C GLY A 109 -13.17 2.02 -0.06
N THR A 110 -12.06 1.31 0.01
CA THR A 110 -11.70 0.40 1.11
C THR A 110 -10.76 1.10 2.10
N TRP A 111 -10.19 0.39 3.06
CA TRP A 111 -9.06 0.93 3.82
C TRP A 111 -7.93 -0.08 4.05
N PHE A 112 -6.70 0.46 4.14
CA PHE A 112 -5.47 -0.27 4.46
C PHE A 112 -4.65 0.41 5.58
N ILE A 113 -3.61 -0.28 6.02
CA ILE A 113 -2.56 0.19 6.94
C ILE A 113 -1.19 0.12 6.23
N PRO A 114 -0.57 1.27 5.87
CA PRO A 114 0.72 1.33 5.19
C PRO A 114 1.83 0.45 5.80
N SER A 115 1.97 0.41 7.13
CA SER A 115 3.03 -0.35 7.80
C SER A 115 2.87 -1.88 7.75
N THR A 116 1.67 -2.39 7.42
CA THR A 116 1.38 -3.84 7.39
C THR A 116 0.93 -4.38 6.03
N GLU A 117 0.40 -3.54 5.14
CA GLU A 117 -0.24 -3.97 3.88
C GLU A 117 0.43 -3.40 2.62
N GLY A 118 0.43 -2.08 2.41
CA GLY A 118 1.10 -1.45 1.25
C GLY A 118 2.63 -1.46 1.33
N GLY A 119 3.17 -1.57 2.54
CA GLY A 119 4.58 -1.37 2.84
C GLY A 119 4.92 0.12 2.90
N SER A 120 5.82 0.51 3.81
CA SER A 120 6.07 1.92 4.14
C SER A 120 6.43 2.82 2.95
N ALA A 121 6.98 2.28 1.86
CA ALA A 121 7.36 3.07 0.69
C ALA A 121 6.20 3.36 -0.29
N GLY A 122 5.22 2.45 -0.42
CA GLY A 122 4.26 2.44 -1.53
C GLY A 122 4.89 2.37 -2.93
N ALA A 123 4.06 2.22 -3.96
CA ALA A 123 4.48 2.18 -5.36
C ALA A 123 5.09 3.51 -5.88
N CYS A 124 4.75 4.65 -5.28
CA CYS A 124 5.37 5.94 -5.62
C CYS A 124 6.71 6.18 -4.91
N GLY A 125 7.05 5.38 -3.90
CA GLY A 125 8.23 5.56 -3.06
C GLY A 125 8.13 6.71 -2.05
N GLY A 126 9.02 6.65 -1.05
CA GLY A 126 9.05 7.58 0.09
C GLY A 126 8.19 7.10 1.27
N ASP A 127 8.59 7.42 2.49
CA ASP A 127 7.99 6.82 3.68
C ASP A 127 6.56 7.36 3.97
N ASN A 128 5.64 6.44 4.23
CA ASN A 128 4.21 6.65 4.51
C ASN A 128 3.88 6.22 5.95
N GLU A 129 3.24 7.12 6.71
CA GLU A 129 2.78 6.87 8.09
C GLU A 129 1.33 6.34 8.12
N ASP A 130 0.97 5.54 9.13
CA ASP A 130 -0.33 4.85 9.18
C ASP A 130 -1.56 5.78 9.32
N ASP A 131 -1.37 7.02 9.78
CA ASP A 131 -2.42 8.06 9.85
C ASP A 131 -2.31 9.13 8.73
N ALA A 132 -1.38 8.94 7.79
CA ALA A 132 -1.14 9.87 6.70
C ALA A 132 -2.37 10.06 5.80
N GLN A 133 -2.46 11.24 5.18
CA GLN A 133 -3.55 11.60 4.26
C GLN A 133 -3.22 11.16 2.84
N ILE A 134 -3.22 9.85 2.63
CA ILE A 134 -2.82 9.19 1.39
C ILE A 134 -3.82 8.13 0.93
N VAL A 135 -3.68 7.71 -0.34
CA VAL A 135 -4.44 6.61 -0.96
C VAL A 135 -3.57 5.80 -1.90
N ALA A 136 -3.92 4.52 -2.06
CA ALA A 136 -3.48 3.69 -3.17
C ALA A 136 -4.48 3.81 -4.34
N LEU A 137 -3.97 3.99 -5.56
CA LEU A 137 -4.77 4.06 -6.79
C LEU A 137 -4.84 2.70 -7.48
N ASN A 138 -6.02 2.29 -7.95
CA ASN A 138 -6.21 1.07 -8.73
C ASN A 138 -5.21 0.95 -9.92
N ALA A 139 -4.70 -0.26 -10.18
CA ALA A 139 -3.65 -0.50 -11.17
C ALA A 139 -4.03 -0.06 -12.60
N GLU A 140 -5.29 -0.23 -13.02
CA GLU A 140 -5.76 0.19 -14.35
C GLU A 140 -5.61 1.71 -14.58
N GLN A 141 -5.73 2.53 -13.53
CA GLN A 141 -5.46 3.97 -13.60
C GLN A 141 -4.00 4.32 -13.30
N TYR A 142 -3.36 3.61 -12.36
CA TYR A 142 -1.96 3.85 -11.98
C TYR A 142 -1.00 3.61 -13.15
N GLY A 143 -1.21 2.52 -13.91
CA GLY A 143 -0.35 2.10 -15.01
C GLY A 143 0.61 0.98 -14.58
N ASP A 144 1.88 1.10 -14.96
CA ASP A 144 2.93 0.12 -14.61
C ASP A 144 3.32 0.27 -13.14
N THR A 145 2.92 -0.70 -12.31
CA THR A 145 3.14 -0.73 -10.86
C THR A 145 4.58 -0.99 -10.44
N ASP A 146 5.44 -1.45 -11.35
CA ASP A 146 6.89 -1.57 -11.10
C ASP A 146 7.63 -0.23 -11.31
N SER A 147 6.89 0.87 -11.53
CA SER A 147 7.42 2.21 -11.83
C SER A 147 6.65 3.35 -11.14
N GLU A 148 7.31 4.49 -10.93
CA GLU A 148 6.66 5.70 -10.38
C GLU A 148 5.65 6.26 -11.40
N SER A 149 4.36 6.21 -11.08
CA SER A 149 3.30 6.68 -11.95
C SER A 149 3.25 8.21 -12.06
N ALA A 150 2.81 8.72 -13.21
CA ALA A 150 2.44 10.13 -13.37
C ALA A 150 1.30 10.59 -12.42
N TRP A 151 0.63 9.67 -11.71
CA TRP A 151 -0.33 9.96 -10.64
C TRP A 151 0.30 10.25 -9.28
N CYS A 152 1.57 9.88 -9.07
CA CYS A 152 2.26 10.06 -7.80
C CYS A 152 2.33 11.52 -7.38
N GLY A 153 2.10 11.78 -6.08
CA GLY A 153 2.06 13.11 -5.50
C GLY A 153 0.85 13.98 -5.91
N LYS A 154 -0.04 13.50 -6.79
CA LYS A 154 -1.30 14.21 -7.08
C LYS A 154 -2.21 14.17 -5.86
N LYS A 155 -2.89 15.30 -5.60
CA LYS A 155 -3.93 15.36 -4.58
C LYS A 155 -5.29 15.04 -5.18
N VAL A 156 -6.11 14.34 -4.41
CA VAL A 156 -7.48 14.01 -4.74
C VAL A 156 -8.43 14.55 -3.68
N GLU A 157 -9.53 15.13 -4.13
CA GLU A 157 -10.69 15.42 -3.29
C GLU A 157 -11.65 14.24 -3.42
N ILE A 158 -11.98 13.58 -2.30
CA ILE A 158 -12.76 12.36 -2.23
C ILE A 158 -14.04 12.66 -1.44
N THR A 159 -15.20 12.26 -1.96
CA THR A 159 -16.52 12.52 -1.38
C THR A 159 -17.31 11.22 -1.21
N SER A 160 -17.79 10.99 0.02
CA SER A 160 -18.69 9.89 0.41
C SER A 160 -19.52 10.31 1.63
N ASN A 161 -20.68 9.68 1.87
CA ASN A 161 -21.55 9.90 3.04
C ASN A 161 -21.86 11.38 3.39
N GLY A 162 -21.85 12.28 2.40
CA GLY A 162 -22.03 13.73 2.59
C GLY A 162 -20.84 14.45 3.23
N LYS A 163 -19.68 13.80 3.29
CA LYS A 163 -18.37 14.36 3.68
C LYS A 163 -17.43 14.43 2.49
N THR A 164 -16.35 15.18 2.68
CA THR A 164 -15.25 15.28 1.72
C THR A 164 -13.93 15.30 2.49
N ALA A 165 -12.96 14.50 2.01
CA ALA A 165 -11.59 14.47 2.49
C ALA A 165 -10.62 14.86 1.36
N THR A 166 -9.37 15.16 1.69
CA THR A 166 -8.31 15.42 0.70
C THR A 166 -7.10 14.57 1.04
N ALA A 167 -6.65 13.77 0.08
CA ALA A 167 -5.55 12.84 0.22
C ALA A 167 -4.57 12.96 -0.95
N THR A 168 -3.40 12.33 -0.83
CA THR A 168 -2.35 12.29 -1.86
C THR A 168 -2.20 10.87 -2.38
N ILE A 169 -2.07 10.68 -3.70
CA ILE A 169 -1.75 9.36 -4.26
C ILE A 169 -0.27 9.09 -4.03
N THR A 170 0.04 8.06 -3.24
CA THR A 170 1.42 7.62 -2.94
C THR A 170 1.64 6.12 -3.15
N ASP A 171 0.60 5.38 -3.55
CA ASP A 171 0.66 3.93 -3.70
C ASP A 171 -0.23 3.41 -4.84
N ALA A 172 -0.10 2.13 -5.18
CA ALA A 172 -0.90 1.42 -6.16
C ALA A 172 -1.63 0.24 -5.50
N CYS A 173 -2.90 0.03 -5.83
CA CYS A 173 -3.66 -1.15 -5.43
C CYS A 173 -3.80 -2.10 -6.63
N PRO A 174 -3.10 -3.26 -6.65
CA PRO A 174 -3.15 -4.21 -7.77
C PRO A 174 -4.52 -4.86 -7.98
N ASP A 175 -5.26 -5.11 -6.89
CA ASP A 175 -6.53 -5.86 -6.91
C ASP A 175 -7.79 -4.97 -6.98
N CYS A 176 -7.64 -3.65 -6.83
CA CYS A 176 -8.74 -2.68 -6.96
C CYS A 176 -9.13 -2.44 -8.42
N VAL A 177 -10.42 -2.18 -8.73
CA VAL A 177 -10.87 -1.96 -10.13
C VAL A 177 -10.87 -0.47 -10.52
N THR A 178 -10.98 -0.17 -11.82
CA THR A 178 -11.08 1.22 -12.31
C THR A 178 -12.18 2.00 -11.58
N GLY A 179 -11.77 3.12 -10.97
CA GLY A 179 -12.62 4.00 -10.17
C GLY A 179 -12.32 3.96 -8.67
N ASP A 180 -11.77 2.85 -8.17
CA ASP A 180 -11.60 2.60 -6.74
C ASP A 180 -10.33 3.25 -6.18
N LEU A 181 -10.32 3.50 -4.87
CA LEU A 181 -9.16 3.96 -4.10
C LEU A 181 -9.07 3.19 -2.78
N ASP A 182 -7.90 2.63 -2.46
CA ASP A 182 -7.69 2.13 -1.10
C ASP A 182 -7.21 3.27 -0.20
N LEU A 183 -7.88 3.49 0.93
CA LEU A 183 -7.71 4.68 1.76
C LEU A 183 -6.90 4.35 3.02
N THR A 184 -6.07 5.26 3.56
CA THR A 184 -5.68 5.05 4.96
C THR A 184 -6.92 5.12 5.85
N GLN A 185 -6.88 4.40 6.97
CA GLN A 185 -7.93 4.49 7.97
C GLN A 185 -8.25 5.94 8.39
N ALA A 186 -7.26 6.85 8.36
CA ALA A 186 -7.44 8.26 8.72
C ALA A 186 -8.24 9.05 7.68
N VAL A 187 -8.13 8.72 6.38
CA VAL A 187 -8.97 9.27 5.31
C VAL A 187 -10.36 8.64 5.37
N PHE A 188 -10.46 7.32 5.52
CA PHE A 188 -11.74 6.59 5.61
C PHE A 188 -12.64 7.13 6.74
N LYS A 189 -12.09 7.33 7.94
CA LYS A 189 -12.80 7.90 9.10
C LYS A 189 -13.30 9.33 8.85
N GLN A 190 -12.56 10.16 8.09
CA GLN A 190 -12.99 11.53 7.75
C GLN A 190 -14.17 11.58 6.79
N LEU A 191 -14.37 10.53 5.99
CA LEU A 191 -15.56 10.35 5.17
C LEU A 191 -16.81 9.96 5.98
N ASN A 192 -16.76 9.97 7.33
CA ASN A 192 -17.85 9.59 8.23
C ASN A 192 -18.26 8.12 8.02
N SER A 193 -17.26 7.24 8.08
CA SER A 193 -17.38 5.81 7.85
C SER A 193 -16.63 5.04 8.93
N ASP A 194 -17.31 4.11 9.60
CA ASP A 194 -16.69 3.23 10.60
C ASP A 194 -15.92 2.10 9.90
N LEU A 195 -14.74 1.74 10.41
CA LEU A 195 -13.86 0.75 9.75
C LEU A 195 -14.52 -0.62 9.56
N ASP A 196 -15.43 -1.01 10.46
CA ASP A 196 -16.23 -2.23 10.40
C ASP A 196 -17.18 -2.29 9.18
N THR A 197 -17.36 -1.17 8.46
CA THR A 197 -18.07 -1.13 7.17
C THR A 197 -17.27 -1.81 6.05
N GLY A 198 -15.94 -1.77 6.14
CA GLY A 198 -14.99 -2.28 5.13
C GLY A 198 -14.91 -1.44 3.86
N GLU A 199 -16.05 -1.18 3.23
CA GLU A 199 -16.17 -0.58 1.88
C GLU A 199 -17.25 0.53 1.87
N ILE A 200 -17.05 1.58 1.08
CA ILE A 200 -18.01 2.68 0.88
C ILE A 200 -18.07 3.14 -0.59
N ASP A 201 -19.23 3.57 -1.07
CA ASP A 201 -19.35 4.28 -2.35
C ASP A 201 -18.53 5.59 -2.30
N ILE A 202 -17.68 5.86 -3.29
CA ILE A 202 -16.93 7.12 -3.40
C ILE A 202 -17.12 7.81 -4.76
N THR A 203 -17.00 9.13 -4.75
CA THR A 203 -16.69 9.93 -5.94
C THR A 203 -15.45 10.76 -5.66
N TRP A 204 -14.56 10.92 -6.63
CA TRP A 204 -13.32 11.68 -6.42
C TRP A 204 -12.83 12.40 -7.68
N LYS A 205 -11.94 13.37 -7.51
CA LYS A 205 -11.33 14.14 -8.61
C LYS A 205 -9.92 14.58 -8.22
N VAL A 206 -9.05 14.82 -9.18
CA VAL A 206 -7.76 15.50 -8.92
C VAL A 206 -8.01 16.96 -8.58
N VAL A 207 -7.25 17.48 -7.61
CA VAL A 207 -7.20 18.90 -7.24
C VAL A 207 -5.76 19.40 -7.30
N SER A 208 -5.59 20.55 -7.97
CA SER A 208 -4.31 21.20 -8.30
C SER A 208 -4.02 22.38 -7.36
#